data_AF-A0A969GD37-F1
#
_entry.id   AF-A0A969GD37-F1
#
_cell.length_a   1.000
_cell.length_b   1.000
_cell.length_c   1.000
_cell.angle_alpha   90.00
_cell.angle_beta   90.00
_cell.angle_gamma   90.00
#
_symmetry.space_group_name_H-M   'P 1'
#
loop_
_entity.id
_entity.type
_entity.pdbx_description
1 polymer ?
#
loop_
_entity_poly.entity_id
_entity_poly.type
_entity_poly.pdbx_seq_one_letter_code
_entity_poly.pdbx_strand_id
1 'polypeptide(L)'
;MNTSEQFYKLGNINFKGNFDGFYYDFVADGNLRTDLGRAEVSINFKTPTTAGRYSGKLNLYDFNLKEWTNNPDFGTVTFKSTVKGTGGSLETLDIKIDADIESFTYKEYPYENIIIDGTFKQKSFIGEMSIADGNIDLNFNGEMNFNSDLPKFDLTSQISHINLNALNIAKDTFTFNTSLNLNFSGDDLDNIVGTASVRNLKIFNGSENFQVDSMILKSSITNNSRLMTFSSEILTASLGGNYTVKDIQKPLLNLSHNIIHLLPKN
;
A
#
# COMPACT_ATOMS: atom_id res chain seq x y z
N MET A 1 -14.14 6.69 -6.45
CA MET A 1 -14.28 7.94 -5.68
C MET A 1 -14.55 9.08 -6.63
N ASN A 2 -15.58 9.90 -6.42
CA ASN A 2 -15.81 11.11 -7.19
C ASN A 2 -14.90 12.22 -6.62
N THR A 3 -13.79 12.51 -7.29
CA THR A 3 -12.76 13.45 -6.80
C THR A 3 -13.28 14.88 -6.65
N SER A 4 -14.34 15.26 -7.37
CA SER A 4 -14.91 16.62 -7.34
C SER A 4 -15.56 17.00 -6.00
N GLU A 5 -16.21 16.05 -5.32
CA GLU A 5 -16.91 16.34 -4.06
C GLU A 5 -15.95 16.58 -2.89
N GLN A 6 -14.77 15.95 -2.91
CA GLN A 6 -13.80 16.07 -1.83
C GLN A 6 -13.17 17.47 -1.73
N PHE A 7 -13.12 18.21 -2.85
CA PHE A 7 -12.58 19.58 -2.84
C PHE A 7 -13.46 20.56 -2.07
N TYR A 8 -14.77 20.32 -1.94
CA TYR A 8 -15.65 21.16 -1.12
C TYR A 8 -15.33 21.06 0.38
N LYS A 9 -14.69 19.98 0.81
CA LYS A 9 -14.30 19.78 2.22
C LYS A 9 -13.09 20.58 2.66
N LEU A 10 -12.36 21.18 1.72
CA LEU A 10 -11.24 22.06 2.05
C LEU A 10 -11.70 23.28 2.88
N GLY A 11 -12.99 23.61 2.86
CA GLY A 11 -13.55 24.68 3.68
C GLY A 11 -13.01 26.05 3.26
N ASN A 12 -12.53 26.85 4.21
CA ASN A 12 -11.96 28.17 3.91
C ASN A 12 -10.63 28.03 3.17
N ILE A 13 -10.60 28.43 1.90
CA ILE A 13 -9.40 28.35 1.07
C ILE A 13 -8.73 29.72 0.98
N ASN A 14 -7.47 29.80 1.42
CA ASN A 14 -6.59 30.93 1.15
C ASN A 14 -5.42 30.46 0.29
N PHE A 15 -5.39 30.92 -0.96
CA PHE A 15 -4.31 30.65 -1.91
C PHE A 15 -3.48 31.91 -2.13
N LYS A 16 -2.16 31.79 -1.99
CA LYS A 16 -1.19 32.82 -2.37
C LYS A 16 -0.11 32.22 -3.25
N GLY A 17 0.01 32.70 -4.47
CA GLY A 17 0.94 32.15 -5.44
C GLY A 17 1.13 33.04 -6.67
N ASN A 18 1.97 32.56 -7.57
CA ASN A 18 2.20 33.13 -8.88
C ASN A 18 1.69 32.17 -9.94
N PHE A 19 1.19 32.74 -11.04
CA PHE A 19 0.80 32.02 -12.23
C PHE A 19 1.39 32.77 -13.42
N ASP A 20 2.09 32.04 -14.29
CA ASP A 20 2.68 32.59 -15.51
C ASP A 20 2.37 31.67 -16.70
N GLY A 21 1.90 32.26 -17.80
CA GLY A 21 1.58 31.55 -19.05
C GLY A 21 0.08 31.49 -19.40
N PHE A 22 -0.26 30.52 -20.25
CA PHE A 22 -1.60 30.28 -20.77
C PHE A 22 -2.19 28.99 -20.22
N TYR A 23 -3.50 28.79 -20.30
CA TYR A 23 -4.15 27.58 -19.77
C TYR A 23 -3.58 26.25 -20.31
N TYR A 24 -2.91 26.27 -21.46
CA TYR A 24 -2.26 25.10 -22.09
C TYR A 24 -0.74 25.04 -21.91
N ASP A 25 -0.10 26.07 -21.37
CA ASP A 25 1.34 26.14 -21.10
C ASP A 25 1.56 27.15 -19.97
N PHE A 26 1.67 26.64 -18.74
CA PHE A 26 1.81 27.50 -17.57
C PHE A 26 2.73 26.91 -16.51
N VAL A 27 3.26 27.82 -15.70
CA VAL A 27 3.88 27.53 -14.42
C VAL A 27 3.03 28.16 -13.33
N ALA A 28 2.74 27.38 -12.29
CA ALA A 28 2.00 27.84 -11.13
C ALA A 28 2.71 27.40 -9.85
N ASP A 29 2.98 28.32 -8.95
CA ASP A 29 3.59 28.06 -7.65
C ASP A 29 2.78 28.76 -6.57
N GLY A 30 2.44 28.07 -5.50
CA GLY A 30 1.64 28.67 -4.46
C GLY A 30 1.52 27.89 -3.17
N ASN A 31 1.07 28.62 -2.17
CA ASN A 31 0.73 28.10 -0.86
C ASN A 31 -0.79 28.11 -0.72
N LEU A 32 -1.37 26.96 -0.40
CA LEU A 32 -2.76 26.78 -0.08
C LEU A 32 -2.89 26.57 1.43
N ARG A 33 -3.74 27.35 2.09
CA ARG A 33 -4.21 27.07 3.45
C ARG A 33 -5.69 26.77 3.40
N THR A 34 -6.08 25.68 4.05
CA THR A 34 -7.45 25.17 4.10
C THR A 34 -7.82 24.85 5.54
N ASP A 35 -9.10 24.59 5.81
CA ASP A 35 -9.52 24.07 7.12
C ASP A 35 -8.94 22.67 7.39
N LEU A 36 -8.49 21.98 6.34
CA LEU A 36 -7.87 20.65 6.43
C LEU A 36 -6.35 20.70 6.57
N GLY A 37 -5.67 21.83 6.39
CA GLY A 37 -4.21 21.91 6.53
C GLY A 37 -3.55 22.82 5.49
N ARG A 38 -2.24 22.66 5.28
CA ARG A 38 -1.47 23.45 4.31
C ARG A 38 -0.96 22.58 3.16
N ALA A 39 -1.03 23.11 1.95
CA ALA A 39 -0.34 22.56 0.79
C ALA A 39 0.62 23.59 0.17
N GLU A 40 1.79 23.14 -0.24
CA GLU A 40 2.67 23.86 -1.16
C GLU A 40 2.64 23.14 -2.49
N VAL A 41 2.37 23.90 -3.55
CA VAL A 41 2.19 23.35 -4.90
C VAL A 41 3.09 24.10 -5.86
N SER A 42 3.83 23.35 -6.65
CA SER A 42 4.56 23.84 -7.82
C SER A 42 4.16 22.98 -9.00
N ILE A 43 3.66 23.55 -10.09
CA ILE A 43 3.23 22.83 -11.28
C ILE A 43 3.81 23.52 -12.50
N ASN A 44 4.40 22.74 -13.39
CA ASN A 44 4.68 23.10 -14.76
C ASN A 44 3.83 22.20 -15.64
N PHE A 45 2.92 22.79 -16.39
CA PHE A 45 1.98 22.10 -17.26
C PHE A 45 2.15 22.57 -18.70
N LYS A 46 2.21 21.62 -19.64
CA LYS A 46 2.26 21.89 -21.08
C LYS A 46 1.40 20.88 -21.81
N THR A 47 0.43 21.34 -22.59
CA THR A 47 -0.39 20.48 -23.46
C THR A 47 -0.19 20.86 -24.93
N PRO A 48 0.97 20.51 -25.52
CA PRO A 48 1.22 20.77 -26.94
C PRO A 48 0.34 19.92 -27.88
N THR A 49 -0.32 18.86 -27.38
CA THR A 49 -1.23 17.94 -28.11
C THR A 49 -2.39 17.48 -27.22
N THR A 50 -3.14 16.43 -27.61
CA THR A 50 -4.21 15.77 -26.81
C THR A 50 -3.72 15.14 -25.50
N ALA A 51 -2.41 14.90 -25.35
CA ALA A 51 -1.82 14.37 -24.12
C ALA A 51 -1.01 15.46 -23.40
N GLY A 52 -1.58 16.00 -22.32
CA GLY A 52 -0.90 16.97 -21.46
C GLY A 52 0.35 16.37 -20.83
N ARG A 53 1.41 17.16 -20.69
CA ARG A 53 2.62 16.87 -19.93
C ARG A 53 2.64 17.75 -18.70
N TYR A 54 3.04 17.19 -17.58
CA TYR A 54 3.13 17.92 -16.33
C TYR A 54 4.28 17.44 -15.48
N SER A 55 4.81 18.37 -14.69
CA SER A 55 5.72 18.06 -13.61
C SER A 55 5.39 18.98 -12.45
N GLY A 56 5.62 18.53 -11.24
CA GLY A 56 5.31 19.34 -10.10
C GLY A 56 5.82 18.80 -8.78
N LYS A 57 5.61 19.61 -7.76
CA LYS A 57 5.79 19.29 -6.35
C LYS A 57 4.48 19.49 -5.64
N LEU A 58 4.16 18.56 -4.75
CA LEU A 58 3.08 18.70 -3.79
C LEU A 58 3.64 18.38 -2.41
N ASN A 59 3.68 19.38 -1.54
CA ASN A 59 3.97 19.15 -0.14
C ASN A 59 2.68 19.39 0.65
N LEU A 60 2.32 18.45 1.51
CA LEU A 60 1.24 18.61 2.47
C LEU A 60 1.84 18.71 3.87
N TYR A 61 1.23 19.56 4.70
CA TYR A 61 1.62 19.74 6.09
C TYR A 61 0.38 19.67 6.96
N ASP A 62 0.39 18.72 7.90
CA ASP A 62 -0.69 18.42 8.84
C ASP A 62 -2.06 18.32 8.16
N PHE A 63 -2.08 17.73 6.96
CA PHE A 63 -3.30 17.67 6.15
C PHE A 63 -4.23 16.58 6.68
N ASN A 64 -5.45 16.95 7.04
CA ASN A 64 -6.44 16.08 7.62
C ASN A 64 -7.08 15.16 6.55
N LEU A 65 -6.45 13.99 6.38
CA LEU A 65 -6.89 12.97 5.44
C LEU A 65 -8.18 12.27 5.90
N LYS A 66 -8.41 12.19 7.22
CA LYS A 66 -9.65 11.67 7.82
C LYS A 66 -10.88 12.37 7.24
N GLU A 67 -10.93 13.69 7.38
CA GLU A 67 -12.05 14.51 6.92
C GLU A 67 -12.11 14.53 5.40
N TRP A 68 -10.95 14.69 4.73
CA TRP A 68 -10.91 14.70 3.26
C TRP A 68 -11.47 13.41 2.67
N THR A 69 -11.18 12.24 3.25
CA THR A 69 -11.65 10.94 2.72
C THR A 69 -12.97 10.46 3.32
N ASN A 70 -13.47 11.05 4.40
CA ASN A 70 -14.53 10.50 5.27
C ASN A 70 -14.21 9.09 5.79
N ASN A 71 -12.93 8.78 5.98
CA ASN A 71 -12.53 7.49 6.54
C ASN A 71 -11.97 7.70 7.95
N PRO A 72 -12.66 7.21 9.00
CA PRO A 72 -12.24 7.40 10.38
C PRO A 72 -10.91 6.71 10.71
N ASP A 73 -10.47 5.76 9.90
CA ASP A 73 -9.18 5.09 10.08
C ASP A 73 -8.00 6.01 9.73
N PHE A 74 -8.18 7.04 8.91
CA PHE A 74 -7.10 7.99 8.63
C PHE A 74 -7.04 9.11 9.68
N GLY A 75 -5.88 9.73 9.82
CA GLY A 75 -5.68 10.97 10.58
C GLY A 75 -5.06 12.05 9.69
N THR A 76 -3.99 12.69 10.17
CA THR A 76 -3.24 13.69 9.40
C THR A 76 -2.11 13.06 8.60
N VAL A 77 -1.67 13.78 7.56
CA VAL A 77 -0.50 13.43 6.75
C VAL A 77 0.38 14.66 6.50
N THR A 78 1.69 14.46 6.60
CA THR A 78 2.73 15.41 6.19
C THR A 78 3.68 14.70 5.23
N PHE A 79 3.77 15.18 4.00
CA PHE A 79 4.66 14.60 3.00
C PHE A 79 5.17 15.65 2.02
N LYS A 80 6.25 15.32 1.33
CA LYS A 80 6.77 16.03 0.17
C LYS A 80 6.80 15.06 -1.00
N SER A 81 6.33 15.49 -2.17
CA SER A 81 6.40 14.65 -3.36
C SER A 81 6.77 15.43 -4.60
N THR A 82 7.42 14.73 -5.53
CA THR A 82 7.59 15.16 -6.91
C THR A 82 6.83 14.24 -7.83
N VAL A 83 6.23 14.84 -8.86
CA VAL A 83 5.53 14.11 -9.91
C VAL A 83 6.03 14.57 -11.26
N LYS A 84 6.17 13.62 -12.19
CA LYS A 84 6.35 13.89 -13.62
C LYS A 84 5.43 12.96 -14.38
N GLY A 85 4.61 13.49 -15.27
CA GLY A 85 3.70 12.64 -16.01
C GLY A 85 3.23 13.22 -17.33
N THR A 86 2.56 12.35 -18.07
CA THR A 86 1.87 12.65 -19.31
C THR A 86 0.52 11.94 -19.35
N GLY A 87 -0.41 12.47 -20.13
CA GLY A 87 -1.75 11.90 -20.29
C GLY A 87 -2.73 12.39 -19.22
N GLY A 88 -4.02 12.39 -19.57
CA GLY A 88 -5.11 12.91 -18.73
C GLY A 88 -6.14 11.85 -18.33
N SER A 89 -5.92 10.60 -18.72
CA SER A 89 -6.80 9.45 -18.44
C SER A 89 -5.97 8.24 -18.06
N LEU A 90 -6.53 7.29 -17.32
CA LEU A 90 -5.84 6.05 -16.93
C LEU A 90 -5.24 5.30 -18.14
N GLU A 91 -5.89 5.39 -19.30
CA GLU A 91 -5.45 4.81 -20.58
C GLU A 91 -4.19 5.45 -21.16
N THR A 92 -3.95 6.73 -20.87
CA THR A 92 -2.84 7.52 -21.41
C THR A 92 -1.83 7.94 -20.34
N LEU A 93 -2.08 7.55 -19.09
CA LEU A 93 -1.34 7.99 -17.92
C LEU A 93 0.02 7.28 -17.89
N ASP A 94 1.07 8.07 -18.05
CA ASP A 94 2.43 7.71 -17.73
C ASP A 94 2.91 8.68 -16.64
N ILE A 95 3.26 8.20 -15.45
CA ILE A 95 3.57 9.03 -14.29
C ILE A 95 4.71 8.40 -13.49
N LYS A 96 5.70 9.21 -13.12
CA LYS A 96 6.70 8.90 -12.10
C LYS A 96 6.41 9.75 -10.87
N ILE A 97 6.44 9.12 -9.70
CA ILE A 97 6.22 9.73 -8.39
C ILE A 97 7.42 9.39 -7.51
N ASP A 98 7.93 10.40 -6.82
CA ASP A 98 8.85 10.24 -5.70
C ASP A 98 8.19 10.94 -4.50
N ALA A 99 8.08 10.26 -3.35
CA ALA A 99 7.47 10.82 -2.15
C ALA A 99 8.27 10.48 -0.90
N ASP A 100 8.41 11.48 -0.04
CA ASP A 100 8.96 11.42 1.31
C ASP A 100 7.84 11.80 2.28
N ILE A 101 7.28 10.79 2.94
CA ILE A 101 6.20 10.94 3.90
C ILE A 101 6.83 10.97 5.28
N GLU A 102 6.85 12.16 5.85
CA GLU A 102 7.37 12.42 7.20
C GLU A 102 6.46 11.77 8.24
N SER A 103 5.14 11.95 8.10
CA SER A 103 4.15 11.30 8.95
C SER A 103 2.84 11.01 8.23
N PHE A 104 2.24 9.88 8.56
CA PHE A 104 0.93 9.45 8.07
C PHE A 104 0.19 8.72 9.19
N THR A 105 -0.92 9.28 9.66
CA THR A 105 -1.71 8.63 10.71
C THR A 105 -2.72 7.65 10.10
N TYR A 106 -2.63 6.38 10.50
CA TYR A 106 -3.61 5.34 10.17
C TYR A 106 -3.92 4.47 11.38
N LYS A 107 -5.19 4.18 11.60
CA LYS A 107 -5.71 3.46 12.78
C LYS A 107 -5.11 4.00 14.09
N GLU A 108 -5.14 5.32 14.24
CA GLU A 108 -4.64 6.04 15.42
C GLU A 108 -3.12 5.89 15.67
N TYR A 109 -2.37 5.26 14.76
CA TYR A 109 -0.92 5.16 14.82
C TYR A 109 -0.27 6.13 13.82
N PRO A 110 0.67 7.00 14.26
CA PRO A 110 1.43 7.86 13.36
C PRO A 110 2.60 7.08 12.76
N TYR A 111 2.47 6.65 11.51
CA TYR A 111 3.57 6.03 10.76
C TYR A 111 4.53 7.11 10.29
N GLU A 112 5.83 6.89 10.46
CA GLU A 112 6.88 7.87 10.12
C GLU A 112 7.91 7.31 9.14
N ASN A 113 8.64 8.21 8.49
CA ASN A 113 9.80 7.91 7.64
C ASN A 113 9.50 6.90 6.51
N ILE A 114 8.47 7.21 5.69
CA ILE A 114 8.11 6.38 4.54
C ILE A 114 8.64 7.04 3.27
N ILE A 115 9.40 6.29 2.49
CA ILE A 115 9.89 6.70 1.17
C ILE A 115 9.21 5.85 0.10
N ILE A 116 8.79 6.49 -1.00
CA ILE A 116 8.14 5.83 -2.14
C ILE A 116 8.79 6.33 -3.44
N ASP A 117 9.23 5.42 -4.30
CA ASP A 117 9.53 5.68 -5.72
C ASP A 117 8.63 4.76 -6.55
N GLY A 118 7.87 5.34 -7.47
CA GLY A 118 6.94 4.57 -8.29
C GLY A 118 6.82 5.12 -9.70
N THR A 119 6.71 4.23 -10.67
CA THR A 119 6.39 4.54 -12.05
C THR A 119 5.15 3.76 -12.47
N PHE A 120 4.13 4.48 -12.94
CA PHE A 120 3.00 3.89 -13.63
C PHE A 120 3.09 4.23 -15.11
N LYS A 121 3.05 3.23 -15.98
CA LYS A 121 3.20 3.37 -17.42
C LYS A 121 2.49 2.23 -18.13
N GLN A 122 1.71 2.53 -19.17
CA GLN A 122 0.99 1.52 -19.96
C GLN A 122 0.22 0.51 -19.08
N LYS A 123 -0.54 1.03 -18.10
CA LYS A 123 -1.30 0.20 -17.15
C LYS A 123 -0.45 -0.78 -16.33
N SER A 124 0.83 -0.49 -16.15
CA SER A 124 1.71 -1.23 -15.24
C SER A 124 2.31 -0.27 -14.23
N PHE A 125 2.29 -0.66 -12.96
CA PHE A 125 2.99 0.01 -11.87
C PHE A 125 4.25 -0.78 -11.51
N ILE A 126 5.37 -0.10 -11.35
CA ILE A 126 6.59 -0.64 -10.75
C ILE A 126 7.02 0.35 -9.69
N GLY A 127 7.32 -0.12 -8.48
CA GLY A 127 7.76 0.78 -7.43
C GLY A 127 8.41 0.08 -6.25
N GLU A 128 9.06 0.93 -5.46
CA GLU A 128 9.75 0.59 -4.23
C GLU A 128 9.19 1.46 -3.11
N MET A 129 9.10 0.89 -1.91
CA MET A 129 8.69 1.60 -0.70
C MET A 129 9.51 1.10 0.48
N SER A 130 9.96 2.02 1.33
CA SER A 130 10.59 1.71 2.60
C SER A 130 9.91 2.47 3.73
N ILE A 131 9.81 1.84 4.89
CA ILE A 131 9.37 2.49 6.13
C ILE A 131 10.38 2.18 7.23
N ALA A 132 10.81 3.23 7.95
CA ALA A 132 11.75 3.13 9.05
C ALA A 132 11.13 3.76 10.31
N ASP A 133 10.19 3.04 10.90
CA ASP A 133 9.41 3.44 12.05
C ASP A 133 9.70 2.52 13.26
N GLY A 134 9.48 3.02 14.49
CA GLY A 134 9.80 2.29 15.71
C GLY A 134 9.08 0.93 15.86
N ASN A 135 7.93 0.74 15.21
CA ASN A 135 7.15 -0.50 15.25
C ASN A 135 7.04 -1.20 13.90
N ILE A 136 7.67 -0.66 12.84
CA ILE A 136 7.74 -1.28 11.52
C ILE A 136 8.97 -0.81 10.75
N ASP A 137 9.79 -1.77 10.36
CA ASP A 137 10.95 -1.58 9.49
C ASP A 137 10.85 -2.61 8.36
N LEU A 138 10.53 -2.12 7.16
CA LEU A 138 10.49 -2.96 5.97
C LEU A 138 10.89 -2.21 4.70
N ASN A 139 11.35 -3.00 3.73
CA ASN A 139 11.48 -2.62 2.34
C ASN A 139 10.50 -3.43 1.51
N PHE A 140 9.94 -2.83 0.48
CA PHE A 140 8.98 -3.43 -0.43
C PHE A 140 9.37 -3.06 -1.86
N ASN A 141 9.33 -4.03 -2.77
CA ASN A 141 9.46 -3.82 -4.21
C ASN A 141 8.32 -4.56 -4.90
N GLY A 142 7.68 -3.94 -5.88
CA GLY A 142 6.53 -4.56 -6.52
C GLY A 142 6.29 -4.11 -7.95
N GLU A 143 5.82 -5.05 -8.77
CA GLU A 143 5.21 -4.82 -10.06
C GLU A 143 3.72 -5.21 -10.01
N MET A 144 2.86 -4.35 -10.55
CA MET A 144 1.43 -4.59 -10.72
C MET A 144 1.07 -4.31 -12.18
N ASN A 145 0.52 -5.29 -12.88
CA ASN A 145 0.17 -5.19 -14.29
C ASN A 145 -1.34 -5.32 -14.47
N PHE A 146 -1.97 -4.27 -15.00
CA PHE A 146 -3.41 -4.14 -15.20
C PHE A 146 -3.82 -4.34 -16.67
N ASN A 147 -2.97 -4.95 -17.51
CA ASN A 147 -3.25 -5.17 -18.93
C ASN A 147 -4.06 -6.45 -19.23
N SER A 148 -4.34 -7.27 -18.22
CA SER A 148 -5.20 -8.47 -18.33
C SER A 148 -6.49 -8.30 -17.55
N ASP A 149 -7.51 -9.10 -17.88
CA ASP A 149 -8.82 -9.10 -17.19
C ASP A 149 -8.69 -9.19 -15.68
N LEU A 150 -7.80 -10.08 -15.21
CA LEU A 150 -7.34 -10.09 -13.82
C LEU A 150 -5.95 -9.45 -13.75
N PRO A 151 -5.72 -8.45 -12.90
CA PRO A 151 -4.41 -7.86 -12.70
C PRO A 151 -3.40 -8.90 -12.20
N LYS A 152 -2.12 -8.69 -12.48
CA LYS A 152 -1.01 -9.53 -12.02
C LYS A 152 -0.11 -8.76 -11.08
N PHE A 153 0.40 -9.43 -10.06
CA PHE A 153 1.22 -8.85 -9.00
C PHE A 153 2.47 -9.71 -8.80
N ASP A 154 3.63 -9.08 -8.78
CA ASP A 154 4.90 -9.66 -8.34
C ASP A 154 5.51 -8.74 -7.29
N LEU A 155 5.40 -9.13 -6.02
CA LEU A 155 5.71 -8.30 -4.87
C LEU A 155 6.72 -9.01 -3.97
N THR A 156 7.70 -8.27 -3.50
CA THR A 156 8.68 -8.74 -2.52
C THR A 156 8.78 -7.78 -1.36
N SER A 157 8.98 -8.30 -0.15
CA SER A 157 9.26 -7.47 1.01
C SER A 157 10.28 -8.12 1.92
N GLN A 158 11.18 -7.31 2.46
CA GLN A 158 12.05 -7.66 3.56
C GLN A 158 11.55 -6.92 4.79
N ILE A 159 11.08 -7.66 5.79
CA ILE A 159 10.53 -7.12 7.03
C ILE A 159 11.54 -7.40 8.12
N SER A 160 12.28 -6.37 8.51
CA SER A 160 13.28 -6.44 9.59
C SER A 160 12.60 -6.47 10.96
N HIS A 161 11.48 -5.77 11.09
CA HIS A 161 10.69 -5.70 12.32
C HIS A 161 9.26 -5.29 12.01
N ILE A 162 8.29 -5.90 12.69
CA ILE A 162 6.93 -5.39 12.75
C ILE A 162 6.27 -5.78 14.07
N ASN A 163 5.58 -4.82 14.70
CA ASN A 163 4.76 -5.03 15.89
C ASN A 163 3.30 -4.68 15.60
N LEU A 164 2.52 -5.68 15.18
CA LEU A 164 1.14 -5.46 14.76
C LEU A 164 0.22 -4.93 15.87
N ASN A 165 0.56 -5.15 17.14
CA ASN A 165 -0.20 -4.59 18.26
C ASN A 165 0.05 -3.10 18.44
N ALA A 166 1.32 -2.67 18.43
CA ALA A 166 1.66 -1.26 18.54
C ALA A 166 1.12 -0.44 17.36
N LEU A 167 1.05 -1.06 16.18
CA LEU A 167 0.44 -0.46 14.98
C LEU A 167 -1.10 -0.46 14.98
N ASN A 168 -1.76 -0.94 16.04
CA ASN A 168 -3.21 -1.11 16.12
C ASN A 168 -3.82 -1.99 15.00
N ILE A 169 -3.04 -2.93 14.46
CA ILE A 169 -3.46 -3.86 13.39
C ILE A 169 -4.02 -5.16 13.99
N ALA A 170 -3.36 -5.70 15.02
CA ALA A 170 -3.74 -6.96 15.67
C ALA A 170 -3.71 -6.83 17.20
N LYS A 171 -4.42 -7.73 17.89
CA LYS A 171 -4.39 -7.77 19.36
C LYS A 171 -3.16 -8.50 19.90
N ASP A 172 -2.58 -9.39 19.09
CA ASP A 172 -1.42 -10.17 19.48
C ASP A 172 -0.18 -9.31 19.58
N THR A 173 0.53 -9.40 20.71
CA THR A 173 1.76 -8.65 21.00
C THR A 173 2.99 -9.24 20.31
N PHE A 174 2.79 -10.06 19.29
CA PHE A 174 3.87 -10.72 18.59
C PHE A 174 4.59 -9.73 17.69
N THR A 175 5.92 -9.81 17.70
CA THR A 175 6.76 -9.11 16.75
C THR A 175 7.38 -10.10 15.77
N PHE A 176 7.51 -9.71 14.52
CA PHE A 176 7.97 -10.60 13.46
C PHE A 176 9.08 -9.99 12.62
N ASN A 177 9.96 -10.84 12.10
CA ASN A 177 10.83 -10.52 10.97
C ASN A 177 10.76 -11.66 9.95
N THR A 178 10.80 -11.33 8.66
CA THR A 178 10.62 -12.30 7.58
C THR A 178 10.96 -11.70 6.22
N SER A 179 11.21 -12.57 5.24
CA SER A 179 11.08 -12.23 3.82
C SER A 179 9.73 -12.68 3.27
N LEU A 180 9.09 -11.86 2.46
CA LEU A 180 7.82 -12.14 1.77
C LEU A 180 8.03 -12.09 0.25
N ASN A 181 7.44 -13.04 -0.47
CA ASN A 181 7.33 -13.04 -1.92
C ASN A 181 5.89 -13.41 -2.30
N LEU A 182 5.23 -12.56 -3.07
CA LEU A 182 3.86 -12.74 -3.54
C LEU A 182 3.87 -12.68 -5.06
N ASN A 183 3.38 -13.73 -5.72
CA ASN A 183 3.20 -13.75 -7.16
C ASN A 183 1.79 -14.28 -7.45
N PHE A 184 0.88 -13.40 -7.85
CA PHE A 184 -0.53 -13.77 -8.01
C PHE A 184 -1.25 -12.93 -9.05
N SER A 185 -2.42 -13.40 -9.45
CA SER A 185 -3.39 -12.68 -10.26
C SER A 185 -4.76 -12.69 -9.60
N GLY A 186 -5.49 -11.59 -9.71
CA GLY A 186 -6.81 -11.41 -9.12
C GLY A 186 -7.10 -9.93 -8.83
N ASP A 187 -8.36 -9.57 -8.69
CA ASP A 187 -8.80 -8.24 -8.26
C ASP A 187 -9.70 -8.29 -7.02
N ASP A 188 -10.00 -9.49 -6.51
CA ASP A 188 -10.70 -9.72 -5.25
C ASP A 188 -10.12 -10.95 -4.52
N LEU A 189 -10.37 -11.06 -3.21
CA LEU A 189 -9.83 -12.15 -2.38
C LEU A 189 -10.33 -13.55 -2.82
N ASP A 190 -11.52 -13.62 -3.42
CA ASP A 190 -12.22 -14.83 -3.83
C ASP A 190 -11.81 -15.31 -5.23
N ASN A 191 -11.00 -14.53 -5.98
CA ASN A 191 -10.47 -14.87 -7.29
C ASN A 191 -8.93 -14.90 -7.39
N ILE A 192 -8.21 -14.68 -6.27
CA ILE A 192 -6.75 -14.80 -6.23
C ILE A 192 -6.27 -16.20 -6.65
N VAL A 193 -5.41 -16.25 -7.65
CA VAL A 193 -4.64 -17.41 -8.12
C VAL A 193 -3.16 -17.07 -8.09
N GLY A 194 -2.33 -17.91 -7.47
CA GLY A 194 -0.90 -17.63 -7.33
C GLY A 194 -0.27 -18.23 -6.09
N THR A 195 0.86 -17.67 -5.70
CA THR A 195 1.69 -18.12 -4.57
C THR A 195 2.02 -16.96 -3.65
N ALA A 196 1.92 -17.20 -2.35
CA ALA A 196 2.54 -16.39 -1.30
C ALA A 196 3.58 -17.25 -0.58
N SER A 197 4.80 -16.75 -0.49
CA SER A 197 5.93 -17.42 0.16
C SER A 197 6.47 -16.54 1.28
N VAL A 198 6.62 -17.13 2.45
CA VAL A 198 7.23 -16.52 3.64
C VAL A 198 8.50 -17.32 3.93
N ARG A 199 9.62 -16.64 4.18
CA ARG A 199 10.91 -17.28 4.50
C ARG A 199 11.55 -16.64 5.71
N ASN A 200 12.23 -17.47 6.51
CA ASN A 200 12.95 -17.06 7.71
C ASN A 200 12.05 -16.28 8.68
N LEU A 201 10.82 -16.76 8.88
CA LEU A 201 9.91 -16.11 9.81
C LEU A 201 10.43 -16.33 11.22
N LYS A 202 10.75 -15.26 11.92
CA LYS A 202 10.99 -15.30 13.36
C LYS A 202 9.89 -14.55 14.08
N ILE A 203 9.39 -15.15 15.14
CA ILE A 203 8.29 -14.65 15.96
C ILE A 203 8.81 -14.48 17.37
N PHE A 204 8.62 -13.31 17.95
CA PHE A 204 8.87 -13.09 19.37
C PHE A 204 7.57 -12.73 20.08
N ASN A 205 7.25 -13.47 21.14
CA ASN A 205 6.01 -13.29 21.90
C ASN A 205 6.16 -12.50 23.21
N GLY A 206 7.33 -11.91 23.46
CA GLY A 206 7.67 -11.26 24.73
C GLY A 206 8.52 -12.13 25.65
N SER A 207 8.51 -13.45 25.48
CA SER A 207 9.28 -14.41 26.29
C SER A 207 10.13 -15.38 25.47
N GLU A 208 9.62 -15.83 24.33
CA GLU A 208 10.18 -16.92 23.54
C GLU A 208 10.31 -16.48 22.08
N ASN A 209 11.35 -17.01 21.42
CA ASN A 209 11.56 -16.87 19.99
C ASN A 209 11.16 -18.18 19.30
N PHE A 210 10.34 -18.04 18.27
CA PHE A 210 9.96 -19.13 17.38
C PHE A 210 10.52 -18.86 15.99
N GLN A 211 10.87 -19.93 15.27
CA GLN A 211 11.35 -19.82 13.90
C GLN A 211 10.59 -20.79 12.99
N VAL A 212 10.27 -20.30 11.79
CA VAL A 212 9.76 -21.11 10.68
C VAL A 212 10.58 -20.80 9.43
N ASP A 213 11.24 -21.83 8.89
CA ASP A 213 12.17 -21.64 7.77
C ASP A 213 11.45 -21.22 6.49
N SER A 214 10.35 -21.89 6.17
CA SER A 214 9.51 -21.52 5.02
C SER A 214 8.05 -21.87 5.20
N MET A 215 7.18 -21.01 4.67
CA MET A 215 5.77 -21.27 4.50
C MET A 215 5.37 -20.87 3.09
N ILE A 216 4.58 -21.72 2.43
CA ILE A 216 4.11 -21.50 1.07
C ILE A 216 2.60 -21.72 1.05
N LEU A 217 1.86 -20.68 0.65
CA LEU A 217 0.46 -20.75 0.32
C LEU A 217 0.31 -20.66 -1.20
N LYS A 218 -0.34 -21.66 -1.80
CA LYS A 218 -0.71 -21.63 -3.23
C LYS A 218 -2.21 -21.67 -3.38
N SER A 219 -2.73 -20.85 -4.29
CA SER A 219 -4.12 -20.85 -4.71
C SER A 219 -4.22 -21.16 -6.20
N SER A 220 -5.14 -22.04 -6.55
CA SER A 220 -5.48 -22.38 -7.94
C SER A 220 -6.99 -22.56 -8.09
N ILE A 221 -7.51 -22.27 -9.27
CA ILE A 221 -8.91 -22.47 -9.61
C ILE A 221 -8.97 -23.33 -10.87
N THR A 222 -9.64 -24.48 -10.78
CA THR A 222 -9.85 -25.41 -11.90
C THR A 222 -11.31 -25.82 -11.92
N ASN A 223 -11.97 -25.71 -13.08
CA ASN A 223 -13.40 -26.06 -13.24
C ASN A 223 -14.30 -25.41 -12.19
N ASN A 224 -14.08 -24.12 -11.90
CA ASN A 224 -14.82 -23.36 -10.89
C ASN A 224 -14.72 -23.90 -9.45
N SER A 225 -13.70 -24.72 -9.17
CA SER A 225 -13.36 -25.23 -7.84
C SER A 225 -12.00 -24.69 -7.43
N ARG A 226 -11.93 -24.10 -6.24
CA ARG A 226 -10.72 -23.53 -5.68
C ARG A 226 -9.96 -24.61 -4.90
N LEU A 227 -8.66 -24.69 -5.13
CA LEU A 227 -7.74 -25.46 -4.33
C LEU A 227 -6.69 -24.52 -3.73
N MET A 228 -6.70 -24.42 -2.41
CA MET A 228 -5.63 -23.78 -1.65
C MET A 228 -4.79 -24.84 -0.95
N THR A 229 -3.46 -24.70 -1.04
CA THR A 229 -2.51 -25.56 -0.35
C THR A 229 -1.60 -24.70 0.49
N PHE A 230 -1.42 -25.09 1.75
CA PHE A 230 -0.47 -24.50 2.67
C PHE A 230 0.57 -25.56 3.01
N SER A 231 1.84 -25.21 2.94
CA SER A 231 2.94 -26.09 3.30
C SER A 231 3.98 -25.32 4.08
N SER A 232 4.46 -25.94 5.15
CA SER A 232 5.55 -25.52 6.01
C SER A 232 6.22 -26.76 6.59
N GLU A 233 7.30 -26.59 7.35
CA GLU A 233 7.96 -27.70 8.05
C GLU A 233 7.10 -28.32 9.17
N ILE A 234 6.08 -27.59 9.65
CA ILE A 234 5.28 -27.95 10.82
C ILE A 234 3.91 -28.50 10.41
N LEU A 235 3.34 -27.92 9.37
CA LEU A 235 1.99 -28.22 8.91
C LEU A 235 1.92 -28.19 7.38
N THR A 236 1.29 -29.22 6.83
CA THR A 236 0.76 -29.23 5.47
C THR A 236 -0.76 -29.34 5.54
N ALA A 237 -1.46 -28.48 4.80
CA ALA A 237 -2.91 -28.46 4.73
C ALA A 237 -3.39 -28.18 3.31
N SER A 238 -4.54 -28.71 2.95
CA SER A 238 -5.18 -28.45 1.66
C SER A 238 -6.67 -28.22 1.84
N LEU A 239 -7.21 -27.20 1.17
CA LEU A 239 -8.62 -26.89 1.17
C LEU A 239 -9.12 -26.79 -0.28
N GLY A 240 -9.91 -27.78 -0.67
CA GLY A 240 -10.58 -27.84 -1.97
C GLY A 240 -12.08 -27.59 -1.84
N GLY A 241 -12.66 -26.78 -2.73
CA GLY A 241 -14.10 -26.60 -2.79
C GLY A 241 -14.51 -25.25 -3.38
N ASN A 242 -15.80 -24.95 -3.27
CA ASN A 242 -16.35 -23.65 -3.59
C ASN A 242 -16.61 -22.90 -2.28
N TYR A 243 -15.74 -21.95 -1.95
CA TYR A 243 -15.79 -21.14 -0.74
C TYR A 243 -15.27 -19.74 -1.05
N THR A 244 -15.71 -18.78 -0.26
CA THR A 244 -15.14 -17.43 -0.21
C THR A 244 -14.10 -17.34 0.91
N VAL A 245 -13.22 -16.35 0.85
CA VAL A 245 -12.26 -16.04 1.92
C VAL A 245 -12.99 -15.70 3.22
N LYS A 246 -14.17 -15.08 3.14
CA LYS A 246 -15.02 -14.80 4.31
C LYS A 246 -15.49 -16.07 5.02
N ASP A 247 -15.79 -17.13 4.29
CA ASP A 247 -16.26 -18.41 4.86
C ASP A 247 -15.19 -19.05 5.75
N ILE A 248 -13.92 -18.82 5.43
CA ILE A 248 -12.78 -19.51 6.04
C ILE A 248 -11.95 -18.62 6.97
N GLN A 249 -12.21 -17.31 7.02
CA GLN A 249 -11.43 -16.37 7.83
C GLN A 249 -11.42 -16.74 9.32
N LYS A 250 -12.59 -16.96 9.93
CA LYS A 250 -12.70 -17.33 11.35
C LYS A 250 -12.05 -18.69 11.64
N PRO A 251 -12.33 -19.77 10.88
CA PRO A 251 -11.64 -21.05 11.04
C PRO A 251 -10.11 -20.92 10.97
N LEU A 252 -9.58 -20.17 10.00
CA LEU A 252 -8.14 -19.98 9.85
C LEU A 252 -7.51 -19.21 11.01
N LEU A 253 -8.18 -18.15 11.51
CA LEU A 253 -7.73 -17.42 12.69
C LEU A 253 -7.69 -18.33 13.94
N ASN A 254 -8.70 -19.18 14.13
CA ASN A 254 -8.68 -20.11 15.26
C ASN A 254 -7.57 -21.16 15.14
N LEU A 255 -7.28 -21.63 13.93
CA LEU A 255 -6.18 -22.56 13.66
C LEU A 255 -4.82 -21.91 13.96
N SER A 256 -4.59 -20.66 13.54
CA SER A 256 -3.30 -20.00 13.74
C SER A 256 -2.94 -19.83 15.21
N HIS A 257 -3.91 -19.47 16.06
CA HIS A 257 -3.69 -19.35 17.51
C HIS A 257 -3.25 -20.68 18.15
N ASN A 258 -3.81 -21.79 17.70
CA ASN A 258 -3.47 -23.11 18.25
C ASN A 258 -2.11 -23.64 17.77
N ILE A 259 -1.70 -23.27 16.55
CA ILE A 259 -0.46 -23.80 15.94
C ILE A 259 0.78 -23.05 16.42
N ILE A 260 0.66 -21.79 16.87
CA ILE A 260 1.81 -21.00 17.34
C ILE A 260 2.58 -21.69 18.49
N HIS A 261 1.87 -22.41 19.36
CA HIS A 261 2.50 -23.17 20.44
C HIS A 261 3.27 -24.43 19.98
N LEU A 262 3.08 -24.85 18.72
CA LEU A 262 3.76 -25.99 18.12
C LEU A 262 5.03 -25.58 17.36
N LEU A 263 5.31 -24.28 17.27
CA LEU A 263 6.48 -23.79 16.56
C LEU A 263 7.78 -24.23 17.27
N PRO A 264 8.83 -24.59 16.51
CA PRO A 264 10.14 -24.86 17.07
C PRO A 264 10.62 -23.66 17.89
N LYS A 265 11.02 -23.92 19.13
CA LYS A 265 11.71 -22.94 19.96
C LYS A 265 13.19 -22.94 19.60
N ASN A 266 13.76 -21.75 19.51
CA ASN A 266 15.21 -21.57 19.41
C ASN A 266 15.87 -21.62 20.78
#